data_AF-A0A9P6PWR8-F1
#
_entry.id   AF-A0A9P6PWR8-F1
#
_cell.length_a   1.000
_cell.length_b   1.000
_cell.length_c   1.000
_cell.angle_alpha   90.00
_cell.angle_beta   90.00
_cell.angle_gamma   90.00
#
_symmetry.space_group_name_H-M   'P 1'
#
loop_
_entity.id
_entity.type
_entity.pdbx_description
1 polymer ?
#
loop_
_entity_poly.entity_id
_entity_poly.type
_entity_poly.pdbx_seq_one_letter_code
_entity_poly.pdbx_strand_id
1 'polypeptide(L)'
;MNPTNTVFDAKRLIGRRFDDPEVKADMRHWPFTIVDKESAPFIQVDYQGEKKEFSPQEISAMVLVKMREIAEAKLGKAVTKAVITVPAYFNDAQ
;
A
#
# COMPACT_ATOMS: atom_id res chain seq x y z
N MET A 1 -0.86 -21.30 4.41
CA MET A 1 -1.13 -20.07 3.63
C MET A 1 -1.35 -18.93 4.63
N ASN A 2 -0.85 -17.71 4.37
CA ASN A 2 -0.92 -16.58 5.33
C ASN A 2 -1.73 -15.38 4.78
N PRO A 3 -3.03 -15.57 4.49
CA PRO A 3 -3.82 -14.59 3.73
C PRO A 3 -4.05 -13.28 4.50
N THR A 4 -4.22 -13.33 5.82
CA THR A 4 -4.51 -12.16 6.67
C THR A 4 -3.32 -11.18 6.78
N ASN A 5 -2.11 -11.66 6.50
CA ASN A 5 -0.88 -10.85 6.54
C ASN A 5 -0.23 -10.69 5.15
N THR A 6 -0.91 -11.13 4.09
CA THR A 6 -0.47 -10.92 2.70
C THR A 6 -1.28 -9.78 2.11
N VAL A 7 -0.67 -8.60 2.06
CA VAL A 7 -1.34 -7.37 1.60
C VAL A 7 -1.21 -7.23 0.09
N PHE A 8 -2.31 -6.89 -0.57
CA PHE A 8 -2.38 -6.55 -1.99
C PHE A 8 -3.36 -5.38 -2.18
N ASP A 9 -3.48 -4.86 -3.40
CA ASP A 9 -4.42 -3.78 -3.74
C ASP A 9 -4.29 -2.48 -2.93
N ALA A 10 -3.16 -2.24 -2.25
CA ALA A 10 -2.92 -1.01 -1.48
C ALA A 10 -3.14 0.28 -2.29
N LYS A 11 -2.93 0.24 -3.61
CA LYS A 11 -3.20 1.36 -4.53
C LYS A 11 -4.66 1.84 -4.53
N ARG A 12 -5.62 0.96 -4.20
CA ARG A 12 -7.04 1.32 -4.07
C ARG A 12 -7.32 2.21 -2.85
N LEU A 13 -6.44 2.20 -1.85
CA LEU A 13 -6.58 2.95 -0.61
C LEU A 13 -5.82 4.30 -0.61
N ILE A 14 -4.85 4.48 -1.51
CA ILE A 14 -4.03 5.70 -1.57
C ILE A 14 -4.93 6.92 -1.80
N GLY A 15 -4.71 7.96 -0.99
CA GLY A 15 -5.40 9.24 -1.06
C GLY A 15 -6.89 9.22 -0.72
N ARG A 16 -7.42 8.08 -0.23
CA ARG A 16 -8.81 7.94 0.18
C ARG A 16 -8.98 8.09 1.68
N ARG A 17 -10.21 8.39 2.08
CA ARG A 17 -10.63 8.36 3.49
C ARG A 17 -11.20 7.00 3.87
N PHE A 18 -11.11 6.65 5.14
CA PHE A 18 -11.62 5.38 5.66
C PHE A 18 -13.14 5.24 5.50
N ASP A 19 -13.87 6.35 5.48
CA ASP A 19 -15.33 6.43 5.31
C ASP A 19 -15.79 6.48 3.84
N ASP A 20 -14.87 6.49 2.87
CA ASP A 20 -15.21 6.42 1.44
C ASP A 20 -16.02 5.13 1.15
N PRO A 21 -17.20 5.22 0.51
CA PRO A 21 -18.00 4.06 0.14
C PRO A 21 -17.25 3.00 -0.66
N GLU A 22 -16.32 3.40 -1.53
CA GLU A 22 -15.50 2.46 -2.30
C GLU A 22 -14.54 1.68 -1.40
N VAL A 23 -13.93 2.36 -0.41
CA VAL A 23 -13.08 1.70 0.60
C VAL A 23 -13.91 0.70 1.41
N LYS A 24 -15.11 1.08 1.86
CA LYS A 24 -16.00 0.18 2.61
C LYS A 24 -16.46 -1.03 1.81
N ALA A 25 -16.66 -0.86 0.50
CA ALA A 25 -17.01 -1.96 -0.39
C ALA A 25 -15.82 -2.91 -0.58
N ASP A 26 -14.64 -2.37 -0.94
CA ASP A 26 -13.43 -3.15 -1.20
C ASP A 26 -12.96 -3.93 0.04
N MET A 27 -13.09 -3.34 1.25
CA MET A 27 -12.78 -4.00 2.53
C MET A 27 -13.49 -5.33 2.74
N ARG A 28 -14.67 -5.55 2.15
CA ARG A 28 -15.43 -6.81 2.28
C ARG A 28 -14.81 -7.97 1.50
N HIS A 29 -13.92 -7.66 0.57
CA HIS A 29 -13.31 -8.62 -0.35
C HIS A 29 -11.87 -8.98 0.03
N TRP A 30 -11.25 -8.24 0.96
CA TRP A 30 -9.88 -8.49 1.38
C TRP A 30 -9.80 -9.39 2.61
N PRO A 31 -8.77 -10.26 2.69
CA PRO A 31 -8.53 -11.11 3.85
C PRO A 31 -7.80 -10.41 5.00
N PHE A 32 -7.25 -9.20 4.78
CA PHE A 32 -6.52 -8.42 5.77
C PHE A 32 -7.38 -7.29 6.34
N THR A 33 -7.02 -6.83 7.54
CA THR A 33 -7.79 -5.83 8.29
C THR A 33 -7.42 -4.42 7.85
N ILE A 34 -8.43 -3.59 7.61
CA ILE A 34 -8.28 -2.13 7.48
C ILE A 34 -8.85 -1.46 8.71
N VAL A 35 -8.08 -0.56 9.32
CA VAL A 35 -8.46 0.22 10.50
C VAL A 35 -8.53 1.71 10.16
N ASP A 36 -9.33 2.44 10.92
CA ASP A 36 -9.39 3.89 10.84
C ASP A 36 -8.28 4.50 11.69
N LYS A 37 -7.49 5.40 11.10
CA LYS A 37 -6.55 6.23 11.81
C LYS A 37 -6.75 7.67 11.37
N GLU A 38 -7.44 8.45 12.20
CA GLU A 38 -7.74 9.86 11.93
C GLU A 38 -8.44 10.09 10.58
N SER A 39 -9.44 9.26 10.25
CA SER A 39 -10.17 9.25 8.98
C SER A 39 -9.39 8.70 7.78
N ALA A 40 -8.15 8.24 7.95
CA ALA A 40 -7.36 7.59 6.92
C ALA A 40 -7.37 6.06 7.09
N PRO A 41 -7.49 5.28 5.99
CA PRO A 41 -7.46 3.82 6.06
C PRO A 41 -6.03 3.32 6.26
N PHE A 42 -5.80 2.51 7.29
CA PHE A 42 -4.52 1.85 7.57
C PHE A 42 -4.68 0.33 7.48
N ILE A 43 -3.67 -0.37 6.97
CA ILE A 43 -3.63 -1.82 6.90
C ILE A 43 -3.02 -2.36 8.21
N GLN A 44 -3.75 -3.19 8.94
CA GLN A 44 -3.27 -3.86 10.15
C GLN A 44 -2.88 -5.30 9.85
N VAL A 45 -1.64 -5.68 10.18
CA VAL A 45 -1.11 -7.05 10.04
C VAL A 45 -0.40 -7.49 11.31
N ASP A 46 -0.31 -8.80 11.51
CA ASP A 46 0.64 -9.39 12.47
C ASP A 46 2.00 -9.54 11.79
N TYR A 47 3.00 -8.85 12.33
CA TYR A 47 4.37 -8.94 11.87
C TYR A 47 5.29 -9.22 13.06
N GLN A 48 5.90 -10.40 13.05
CA GLN A 48 6.80 -10.87 14.12
C GLN A 48 6.12 -10.98 15.50
N GLY A 49 4.83 -11.31 15.54
CA GLY A 49 4.07 -11.45 16.79
C GLY A 49 3.54 -10.13 17.35
N GLU A 50 3.73 -9.03 16.62
CA GLU A 50 3.22 -7.70 16.97
C GLU A 50 2.22 -7.22 15.92
N LYS A 51 1.15 -6.58 16.39
CA LYS A 51 0.24 -5.87 15.49
C LYS A 51 0.93 -4.61 14.99
N LYS A 52 1.09 -4.51 13.67
CA LYS A 52 1.61 -3.33 12.99
C LYS A 52 0.57 -2.75 12.07
N GLU A 53 0.56 -1.42 11.99
CA GLU A 53 -0.34 -0.67 11.14
C GLU A 53 0.50 0.11 10.14
N PHE A 54 0.15 -0.03 8.86
CA PHE A 54 0.84 0.62 7.76
C PHE A 54 -0.14 1.47 6.96
N SER A 55 0.29 2.65 6.57
CA SER A 55 -0.40 3.45 5.58
C SER A 55 -0.33 2.79 4.19
N PRO A 56 -1.29 3.04 3.30
CA PRO A 56 -1.22 2.60 1.91
C PRO A 56 0.05 3.06 1.18
N GLN A 57 0.56 4.24 1.54
CA GLN A 57 1.80 4.81 1.01
C GLN A 57 3.03 4.02 1.46
N GLU A 58 3.11 3.61 2.73
CA GLU A 58 4.21 2.78 3.22
C GLU A 58 4.24 1.41 2.53
N ILE A 59 3.09 0.76 2.35
CA ILE A 59 3.01 -0.52 1.62
C ILE A 59 3.47 -0.32 0.16
N SER A 60 3.03 0.75 -0.49
CA SER A 60 3.45 1.07 -1.86
C SER A 60 4.94 1.40 -1.95
N ALA A 61 5.50 2.06 -0.94
CA ALA A 61 6.93 2.34 -0.84
C ALA A 61 7.75 1.05 -0.73
N MET A 62 7.29 0.03 0.00
CA MET A 62 7.95 -1.28 0.04
C MET A 62 8.01 -1.94 -1.35
N VAL A 63 6.93 -1.84 -2.13
CA VAL A 63 6.92 -2.32 -3.53
C VAL A 63 7.92 -1.54 -4.38
N LEU A 64 7.94 -0.21 -4.26
CA LEU A 64 8.89 0.64 -5.02
C LEU A 64 10.34 0.39 -4.63
N VAL A 65 10.64 0.15 -3.36
CA VAL A 65 11.97 -0.28 -2.89
C VAL A 65 12.35 -1.59 -3.58
N LYS A 66 11.43 -2.55 -3.67
CA LYS A 66 11.72 -3.81 -4.37
C LYS A 66 12.00 -3.60 -5.86
N MET A 67 11.24 -2.73 -6.52
CA MET A 67 11.47 -2.38 -7.93
C MET A 67 12.83 -1.67 -8.13
N ARG A 68 13.23 -0.80 -7.19
CA ARG A 68 14.55 -0.17 -7.19
C ARG A 68 15.65 -1.21 -7.06
N GLU A 69 15.57 -2.12 -6.09
CA GLU A 69 16.56 -3.18 -5.89
C GLU A 69 16.74 -4.04 -7.15
N ILE A 70 15.64 -4.38 -7.84
CA ILE A 70 15.67 -5.12 -9.10
C ILE A 70 16.43 -4.33 -10.17
N ALA A 71 16.16 -3.02 -10.30
CA ALA A 71 16.85 -2.17 -11.26
C ALA A 71 18.34 -2.00 -10.91
N GLU A 72 18.68 -1.82 -9.63
CA GLU A 72 20.05 -1.70 -9.14
C GLU A 72 20.85 -2.99 -9.39
N ALA A 73 20.25 -4.16 -9.11
CA ALA A 73 20.87 -5.45 -9.40
C ALA A 73 21.12 -5.65 -10.91
N LYS A 74 20.22 -5.15 -11.75
CA LYS A 74 20.38 -5.22 -13.21
C LYS A 74 21.43 -4.25 -13.75
N LEU A 75 21.55 -3.06 -13.17
CA LEU A 75 22.43 -1.98 -13.65
C LEU A 75 23.80 -1.96 -12.97
N GLY A 76 23.96 -2.62 -11.82
CA GLY A 76 25.19 -2.63 -11.04
C GLY A 76 25.52 -1.30 -10.35
N LYS A 77 24.53 -0.41 -10.18
CA LYS A 77 24.70 0.92 -9.57
C LYS A 77 23.41 1.39 -8.90
N ALA A 78 23.54 2.35 -7.98
CA ALA A 78 22.41 2.94 -7.27
C ALA A 78 21.45 3.69 -8.22
N VAL A 79 20.15 3.55 -7.96
CA VAL A 79 19.07 4.22 -8.71
C VAL A 79 18.34 5.19 -7.78
N THR A 80 18.49 6.49 -8.05
CA THR A 80 17.98 7.56 -7.17
C THR A 80 16.87 8.41 -7.77
N LYS A 81 16.62 8.30 -9.08
CA LYS A 81 15.58 9.05 -9.79
C LYS A 81 14.65 8.08 -10.51
N ALA A 82 13.35 8.35 -10.44
CA ALA A 82 12.32 7.54 -11.07
C ALA A 82 11.16 8.42 -11.54
N VAL A 83 10.45 7.94 -12.55
CA VAL A 83 9.13 8.44 -12.95
C VAL A 83 8.13 7.35 -12.54
N ILE A 84 7.12 7.72 -11.77
CA ILE A 84 6.08 6.80 -11.28
C ILE A 84 4.78 7.17 -11.99
N THR A 85 4.14 6.20 -12.63
CA THR A 85 2.88 6.40 -13.35
C THR A 85 1.68 6.24 -12.42
N VAL A 86 0.69 7.12 -12.57
CA VAL A 86 -0.61 7.05 -11.91
C VAL A 86 -1.74 6.93 -12.94
N PRO A 87 -2.91 6.38 -12.58
CA PRO A 87 -4.09 6.42 -13.45
C PRO A 87 -4.52 7.85 -13.75
N ALA A 88 -5.05 8.10 -14.94
CA ALA A 88 -5.46 9.45 -15.37
C ALA A 88 -6.60 10.07 -14.53
N TYR A 89 -7.35 9.24 -13.81
CA TYR A 89 -8.47 9.67 -12.95
C TYR A 89 -8.08 9.86 -11.48
N PHE A 90 -6.79 9.75 -11.13
CA PHE A 90 -6.33 10.10 -9.79
C PHE A 90 -6.56 11.60 -9.54
N ASN A 91 -7.03 11.93 -8.34
CA ASN A 91 -7.09 13.31 -7.88
C ASN A 91 -5.78 13.71 -7.16
N ASP A 92 -5.63 14.98 -6.80
CA ASP A 92 -4.41 15.52 -6.20
C ASP A 92 -3.99 14.85 -4.86
N ALA A 93 -4.92 14.23 -4.15
CA ALA A 93 -4.63 13.52 -2.90
C ALA A 93 -4.11 12.09 -3.14
N GLN A 94 -4.27 11.53 -4.35
CA GLN A 94 -3.92 10.16 -4.72
C GLN A 94 -2.61 10.10 -5.52
#